data_AF-A0A923PMB1-F1
#
_entry.id   AF-A0A923PMB1-F1
#
_cell.length_a   1.000
_cell.length_b   1.000
_cell.length_c   1.000
_cell.angle_alpha   90.00
_cell.angle_beta   90.00
_cell.angle_gamma   90.00
#
_symmetry.space_group_name_H-M   'P 1'
#
loop_
_entity.id
_entity.type
_entity.pdbx_description
1 polymer ?
#
loop_
_entity_poly.entity_id
_entity_poly.type
_entity_poly.pdbx_seq_one_letter_code
_entity_poly.pdbx_strand_id
1 'polypeptide(L)'
;MLLNRASLKSLFSKGKFPSENHFAHLIDSSVNKMEDGIAKTAADGLQLAPQGDFNQVLSVYERMDLPLPAWQVKLLKENDARGLSFEKVERDANNEPTSFPRLFLADDGKVGINTRQPHFAFQVDAPAAFHTRLGTRAGKVPGDGTWHPILSGLKAPAAFEAVARIDGPAGRGKYAITHAIALATFGGKGARPRIRQTRSYYGWFWNRIEFRWAGTLFDYALEVRTRQHYGFSEEKAPSMICFHLTELWDSNALHPDQLPLVQTPTPPPPTQ
;
A
#
# COMPACT_ATOMS: atom_id res chain seq x y z
N MET A 1 33.70 31.51 -0.15
CA MET A 1 32.85 31.97 0.97
C MET A 1 31.53 32.41 0.37
N LEU A 2 30.41 31.73 0.65
CA LEU A 2 29.10 32.08 0.07
C LEU A 2 28.62 33.41 0.68
N LEU A 3 28.56 34.45 -0.15
CA LEU A 3 28.04 35.76 0.25
C LEU A 3 26.53 35.69 0.32
N ASN A 4 25.93 36.23 1.38
CA ASN A 4 24.48 36.38 1.43
C ASN A 4 24.02 37.46 0.43
N ARG A 5 22.71 37.47 0.11
CA ARG A 5 22.16 38.42 -0.88
C ARG A 5 22.37 39.88 -0.51
N ALA A 6 22.44 40.23 0.78
CA ALA A 6 22.68 41.61 1.21
C ALA A 6 24.13 42.03 0.95
N SER A 7 25.09 41.15 1.23
CA SER A 7 26.51 41.33 0.93
C SER A 7 26.76 41.39 -0.58
N LEU A 8 26.11 40.54 -1.39
CA LEU A 8 26.18 40.62 -2.86
C LEU A 8 25.65 41.96 -3.37
N LYS A 9 24.47 42.42 -2.90
CA LYS A 9 23.91 43.72 -3.32
C LYS A 9 24.81 44.91 -3.01
N SER A 10 25.59 44.88 -1.92
CA SER A 10 26.45 46.01 -1.55
C SER A 10 27.64 46.19 -2.51
N LEU A 11 28.11 45.09 -3.13
CA LEU A 11 29.19 45.09 -4.13
C LEU A 11 28.79 45.79 -5.44
N PHE A 12 27.49 45.86 -5.75
CA PHE A 12 26.92 46.44 -6.97
C PHE A 12 26.14 47.75 -6.70
N SER A 13 26.35 48.37 -5.55
CA SER A 13 25.68 49.64 -5.21
C SER A 13 26.25 50.82 -6.01
N LYS A 14 25.45 51.87 -6.17
CA LYS A 14 25.80 53.05 -6.97
C LYS A 14 27.15 53.64 -6.51
N GLY A 15 28.07 53.82 -7.46
CA GLY A 15 29.42 54.35 -7.20
C GLY A 15 30.48 53.30 -6.85
N LYS A 16 30.10 52.02 -6.73
CA LYS A 16 31.06 50.90 -6.68
C LYS A 16 31.43 50.48 -8.11
N PHE A 17 32.67 50.09 -8.32
CA PHE A 17 33.14 49.45 -9.57
C PHE A 17 33.36 47.96 -9.29
N PRO A 18 32.43 47.08 -9.70
CA PRO A 18 32.58 45.65 -9.49
C PRO A 18 33.77 45.11 -10.29
N SER A 19 34.59 44.26 -9.67
CA SER A 19 35.68 43.54 -10.34
C SER A 19 35.16 42.26 -11.00
N GLU A 20 35.99 41.62 -11.82
CA GLU A 20 35.72 40.30 -12.40
C GLU A 20 35.30 39.27 -11.32
N ASN A 21 35.99 39.22 -10.17
CA ASN A 21 35.62 38.36 -9.05
C ASN A 21 34.22 38.67 -8.48
N HIS A 22 33.78 39.94 -8.48
CA HIS A 22 32.43 40.28 -8.05
C HIS A 22 31.39 39.74 -9.03
N PHE A 23 31.66 39.76 -10.34
CA PHE A 23 30.80 39.14 -11.35
C PHE A 23 30.80 37.62 -11.26
N ALA A 24 31.94 36.98 -11.02
CA ALA A 24 32.02 35.54 -10.76
C ALA A 24 31.13 35.16 -9.56
N HIS A 25 31.24 35.86 -8.44
CA HIS A 25 30.36 35.63 -7.28
C HIS A 25 28.87 35.83 -7.57
N LEU A 26 28.50 36.74 -8.48
CA LEU A 26 27.11 36.92 -8.89
C LEU A 26 26.61 35.72 -9.73
N ILE A 27 27.43 35.30 -10.70
CA ILE A 27 27.13 34.15 -11.58
C ILE A 27 26.99 32.88 -10.72
N ASP A 28 27.97 32.60 -9.86
CA ASP A 28 27.97 31.42 -8.97
C ASP A 28 26.84 31.46 -7.92
N SER A 29 26.28 32.64 -7.63
CA SER A 29 25.13 32.78 -6.72
C SER A 29 23.77 32.60 -7.40
N SER A 30 23.75 32.47 -8.72
CA SER A 30 22.55 32.28 -9.53
C SER A 30 22.33 30.80 -9.82
N VAL A 31 21.07 30.37 -9.81
CA VAL A 31 20.74 28.97 -10.13
C VAL A 31 20.92 28.71 -11.62
N ASN A 32 21.76 27.75 -11.97
CA ASN A 32 21.95 27.24 -13.31
C ASN A 32 21.15 25.94 -13.52
N LYS A 33 20.14 25.98 -14.40
CA LYS A 33 19.28 24.82 -14.68
C LYS A 33 20.06 23.57 -15.11
N MET A 34 21.12 23.73 -15.90
CA MET A 34 21.89 22.60 -16.46
C MET A 34 22.83 22.00 -15.42
N GLU A 35 23.42 22.84 -14.56
CA GLU A 35 24.46 22.42 -13.63
C GLU A 35 23.90 22.08 -12.24
N ASP A 36 22.84 22.76 -11.79
CA ASP A 36 22.32 22.58 -10.43
C ASP A 36 21.22 21.52 -10.34
N GLY A 37 20.71 21.04 -11.48
CA GLY A 37 19.65 20.02 -11.52
C GLY A 37 18.32 20.49 -10.97
N ILE A 38 18.11 21.80 -10.83
CA ILE A 38 16.88 22.40 -10.36
C ILE A 38 16.34 23.38 -11.41
N ALA A 39 15.05 23.24 -11.72
CA ALA A 39 14.35 24.16 -12.59
C ALA A 39 12.89 24.31 -12.22
N LYS A 40 12.27 25.37 -12.72
CA LYS A 40 10.83 25.57 -12.64
C LYS A 40 10.27 26.01 -13.98
N THR A 41 9.33 25.26 -14.51
CA THR A 41 8.60 25.62 -15.74
C THR A 41 7.09 25.61 -15.46
N ALA A 42 6.32 26.31 -16.30
CA ALA A 42 4.85 26.27 -16.18
C ALA A 42 4.28 24.89 -16.54
N ALA A 43 4.93 24.16 -17.46
CA ALA A 43 4.49 22.86 -17.93
C ALA A 43 4.80 21.73 -16.92
N ASP A 44 5.98 21.74 -16.32
CA ASP A 44 6.49 20.61 -15.53
C ASP A 44 6.58 20.90 -14.03
N GLY A 45 6.30 22.14 -13.60
CA GLY A 45 6.45 22.54 -12.21
C GLY A 45 7.91 22.54 -11.74
N LEU A 46 8.16 22.06 -10.51
CA LEU A 46 9.51 21.94 -9.95
C LEU A 46 10.19 20.69 -10.51
N GLN A 47 11.32 20.88 -11.18
CA GLN A 47 12.15 19.84 -11.76
C GLN A 47 13.37 19.63 -10.86
N LEU A 48 13.67 18.38 -10.52
CA LEU A 48 14.84 17.98 -9.75
C LEU A 48 15.54 16.82 -10.46
N ALA A 49 16.86 16.91 -10.61
CA ALA A 49 17.69 15.88 -11.19
C ALA A 49 18.92 15.64 -10.29
N PRO A 50 19.33 14.37 -10.06
CA PRO A 50 20.55 14.09 -9.32
C PRO A 50 21.77 14.62 -10.07
N GLN A 51 22.80 15.03 -9.31
CA GLN A 51 24.03 15.62 -9.85
C GLN A 51 25.24 14.70 -9.67
N GLY A 52 26.11 14.66 -10.69
CA GLY A 52 27.29 13.79 -10.70
C GLY A 52 26.94 12.32 -10.41
N ASP A 53 27.70 11.71 -9.50
CA ASP A 53 27.52 10.33 -9.04
C ASP A 53 26.52 10.21 -7.86
N PHE A 54 25.89 11.32 -7.45
CA PHE A 54 24.92 11.32 -6.36
C PHE A 54 23.53 10.94 -6.85
N ASN A 55 22.76 10.27 -5.99
CA ASN A 55 21.37 9.90 -6.26
C ASN A 55 20.37 10.89 -5.62
N GLN A 56 20.82 11.75 -4.71
CA GLN A 56 19.97 12.71 -4.00
C GLN A 56 19.41 13.76 -4.96
N VAL A 57 18.09 13.95 -4.90
CA VAL A 57 17.37 15.03 -5.62
C VAL A 57 16.78 16.07 -4.68
N LEU A 58 16.56 15.71 -3.41
CA LEU A 58 16.06 16.61 -2.37
C LEU A 58 16.62 16.18 -1.01
N SER A 59 17.07 17.14 -0.21
CA SER A 59 17.47 16.95 1.18
C SER A 59 16.68 17.91 2.07
N VAL A 60 15.99 17.38 3.08
CA VAL A 60 15.17 18.16 4.00
C VAL A 60 15.87 18.21 5.36
N TYR A 61 16.26 19.40 5.77
CA TYR A 61 16.91 19.66 7.06
C TYR A 61 15.88 20.18 8.07
N GLU A 62 15.97 19.74 9.32
CA GLU A 62 15.24 20.41 10.42
C GLU A 62 15.75 21.84 10.62
N ARG A 63 17.07 22.02 10.49
CA ARG A 63 17.74 23.32 10.47
C ARG A 63 18.98 23.26 9.59
N MET A 64 19.27 24.36 8.90
CA MET A 64 20.40 24.45 7.95
C MET A 64 21.78 24.46 8.61
N ASP A 65 21.86 24.63 9.95
CA ASP A 65 23.09 24.55 10.72
C ASP A 65 23.43 23.11 11.17
N LEU A 66 22.53 22.15 10.94
CA LEU A 66 22.80 20.74 11.23
C LEU A 66 23.66 20.11 10.12
N PRO A 67 24.58 19.20 10.47
CA PRO A 67 25.49 18.60 9.50
C PRO A 67 24.81 17.60 8.56
N LEU A 68 23.63 17.09 8.93
CA LEU A 68 22.89 16.08 8.18
C LEU A 68 21.43 16.50 7.98
N PRO A 69 20.82 16.17 6.84
CA PRO A 69 19.39 16.32 6.66
C PRO A 69 18.64 15.30 7.52
N ALA A 70 17.38 15.57 7.83
CA ALA A 70 16.50 14.60 8.47
C ALA A 70 15.95 13.57 7.46
N TRP A 71 15.70 14.02 6.22
CA TRP A 71 15.19 13.17 5.14
C TRP A 71 15.88 13.46 3.82
N GLN A 72 15.97 12.43 2.98
CA GLN A 72 16.43 12.53 1.60
C GLN A 72 15.45 11.87 0.65
N VAL A 73 15.26 12.50 -0.50
CA VAL A 73 14.64 11.88 -1.67
C VAL A 73 15.74 11.59 -2.67
N LYS A 74 15.82 10.33 -3.12
CA LYS A 74 16.85 9.85 -4.03
C LYS A 74 16.22 9.21 -5.26
N LEU A 75 16.80 9.45 -6.43
CA LEU A 75 16.49 8.70 -7.66
C LEU A 75 17.60 7.66 -7.86
N LEU A 76 17.31 6.41 -7.54
CA LEU A 76 18.25 5.29 -7.68
C LEU A 76 18.28 4.82 -9.13
N LYS A 77 19.48 4.69 -9.70
CA LYS A 77 19.70 4.37 -11.13
C LYS A 77 20.39 3.01 -11.36
N GLU A 78 20.77 2.32 -10.30
CA GLU A 78 21.57 1.09 -10.36
C GLU A 78 20.72 -0.19 -10.49
N ASN A 79 21.32 -1.26 -11.00
CA ASN A 79 20.64 -2.51 -11.34
C ASN A 79 19.94 -3.19 -10.14
N ASP A 80 20.43 -2.99 -8.92
CA ASP A 80 19.86 -3.64 -7.73
C ASP A 80 18.66 -2.89 -7.15
N ALA A 81 18.46 -1.62 -7.51
CA ALA A 81 17.28 -0.84 -7.13
C ALA A 81 17.15 0.38 -8.04
N ARG A 82 16.09 0.42 -8.83
CA ARG A 82 15.80 1.53 -9.75
C ARG A 82 14.44 2.14 -9.44
N GLY A 83 14.42 3.43 -9.10
CA GLY A 83 13.19 4.11 -8.67
C GLY A 83 13.42 5.30 -7.74
N LEU A 84 12.32 5.84 -7.22
CA LEU A 84 12.30 6.98 -6.29
C LEU A 84 12.26 6.48 -4.84
N SER A 85 13.27 6.84 -4.05
CA SER A 85 13.45 6.44 -2.66
C SER A 85 13.25 7.62 -1.71
N PHE A 86 12.42 7.44 -0.69
CA PHE A 86 12.24 8.37 0.43
C PHE A 86 12.89 7.77 1.66
N GLU A 87 14.04 8.33 2.05
CA GLU A 87 14.90 7.76 3.08
C GLU A 87 14.98 8.70 4.29
N LYS A 88 14.77 8.13 5.47
CA LYS A 88 15.10 8.81 6.71
C LYS A 88 16.60 8.67 6.95
N VAL A 89 17.26 9.76 7.26
CA VAL A 89 18.68 9.75 7.60
C VAL A 89 18.82 9.48 9.08
N GLU A 90 19.62 8.48 9.41
CA GLU A 90 19.92 8.04 10.77
C GLU A 90 21.44 7.90 10.92
N ARG A 91 21.89 7.59 12.13
CA ARG A 91 23.29 7.23 12.39
C ARG A 91 23.37 5.77 12.76
N ASP A 92 24.35 5.07 12.21
CA ASP A 92 24.61 3.68 12.57
C ASP A 92 25.33 3.55 13.92
N ALA A 93 25.69 2.32 14.30
CA ALA A 93 26.39 2.04 15.56
C ALA A 93 27.77 2.72 15.68
N ASN A 94 28.39 3.07 14.55
CA ASN A 94 29.67 3.77 14.48
C ASN A 94 29.49 5.29 14.38
N ASN A 95 28.27 5.79 14.54
CA ASN A 95 27.89 7.18 14.41
C ASN A 95 28.03 7.71 12.96
N GLU A 96 28.13 6.85 11.96
CA GLU A 96 28.20 7.22 10.55
C GLU A 96 26.81 7.46 9.97
N PRO A 97 26.63 8.46 9.08
CA PRO A 97 25.35 8.71 8.43
C PRO A 97 24.92 7.53 7.57
N THR A 98 23.73 7.02 7.83
CA THR A 98 23.11 5.95 7.05
C THR A 98 21.68 6.33 6.69
N SER A 99 21.16 5.78 5.61
CA SER A 99 19.77 5.96 5.24
C SER A 99 19.24 4.75 4.47
N PHE A 100 17.99 4.42 4.76
CA PHE A 100 17.28 3.30 4.15
C PHE A 100 15.87 3.74 3.77
N PRO A 101 15.28 3.22 2.67
CA PRO A 101 13.95 3.65 2.24
C PRO A 101 12.92 3.31 3.28
N ARG A 102 12.13 4.31 3.64
CA ARG A 102 10.86 4.12 4.35
C ARG A 102 9.71 3.96 3.36
N LEU A 103 9.83 4.58 2.20
CA LEU A 103 8.98 4.39 1.02
C LEU A 103 9.88 4.32 -0.22
N PHE A 104 9.60 3.35 -1.09
CA PHE A 104 10.27 3.18 -2.37
C PHE A 104 9.21 3.01 -3.48
N LEU A 105 9.36 3.77 -4.55
CA LEU A 105 8.54 3.69 -5.75
C LEU A 105 9.44 3.17 -6.87
N ALA A 106 9.30 1.90 -7.22
CA ALA A 106 10.10 1.26 -8.25
C ALA A 106 9.69 1.75 -9.66
N ASP A 107 10.64 1.73 -10.60
CA ASP A 107 10.38 2.13 -12.00
C ASP A 107 9.36 1.20 -12.69
N ASP A 108 9.20 -0.03 -12.23
CA ASP A 108 8.18 -0.98 -12.71
C ASP A 108 6.79 -0.77 -12.09
N GLY A 109 6.62 0.29 -11.28
CA GLY A 109 5.37 0.69 -10.66
C GLY A 109 5.08 0.04 -9.31
N LYS A 110 5.95 -0.83 -8.79
CA LYS A 110 5.77 -1.43 -7.47
C LYS A 110 6.09 -0.45 -6.35
N VAL A 111 5.41 -0.63 -5.21
CA VAL A 111 5.57 0.21 -4.01
C VAL A 111 6.09 -0.64 -2.86
N GLY A 112 7.24 -0.22 -2.31
CA GLY A 112 7.87 -0.85 -1.14
C GLY A 112 7.81 0.06 0.09
N ILE A 113 7.43 -0.50 1.24
CA ILE A 113 7.60 0.12 2.56
C ILE A 113 8.71 -0.65 3.28
N ASN A 114 9.75 0.06 3.71
CA ASN A 114 10.96 -0.54 4.27
C ASN A 114 11.65 -1.58 3.37
N THR A 115 11.60 -1.43 2.04
CA THR A 115 12.36 -2.27 1.10
C THR A 115 12.70 -1.52 -0.19
N ARG A 116 13.84 -1.86 -0.81
CA ARG A 116 14.26 -1.37 -2.15
C ARG A 116 13.84 -2.31 -3.29
N GLN A 117 13.40 -3.52 -2.95
CA GLN A 117 13.12 -4.58 -3.92
C GLN A 117 11.74 -5.17 -3.63
N PRO A 118 10.66 -4.40 -3.85
CA PRO A 118 9.31 -4.94 -3.76
C PRO A 118 9.12 -6.02 -4.83
N HIS A 119 8.72 -7.21 -4.42
CA HIS A 119 8.41 -8.33 -5.32
C HIS A 119 6.96 -8.27 -5.79
N PHE A 120 6.08 -7.70 -4.95
CA PHE A 120 4.66 -7.50 -5.23
C PHE A 120 4.34 -6.04 -5.52
N ALA A 121 3.17 -5.77 -6.12
CA ALA A 121 2.69 -4.43 -6.42
C ALA A 121 2.72 -3.49 -5.20
N PHE A 122 2.42 -4.01 -4.01
CA PHE A 122 2.61 -3.34 -2.73
C PHE A 122 3.21 -4.32 -1.72
N GLN A 123 4.36 -3.98 -1.16
CA GLN A 123 5.06 -4.81 -0.16
C GLN A 123 5.43 -3.97 1.05
N VAL A 124 5.14 -4.51 2.24
CA VAL A 124 5.58 -3.94 3.52
C VAL A 124 6.55 -4.92 4.15
N ASP A 125 7.83 -4.53 4.23
CA ASP A 125 8.89 -5.31 4.87
C ASP A 125 9.13 -4.84 6.31
N ALA A 126 8.04 -4.79 7.08
CA ALA A 126 8.01 -4.37 8.47
C ALA A 126 6.66 -4.76 9.10
N PRO A 127 6.54 -4.75 10.45
CA PRO A 127 5.25 -4.88 11.11
C PRO A 127 4.28 -3.78 10.67
N ALA A 128 3.04 -4.18 10.37
CA ALA A 128 1.97 -3.27 10.00
C ALA A 128 0.82 -3.34 11.01
N ALA A 129 0.46 -2.21 11.59
CA ALA A 129 -0.72 -2.05 12.42
C ALA A 129 -1.87 -1.48 11.59
N PHE A 130 -3.07 -2.03 11.76
CA PHE A 130 -4.27 -1.60 11.02
C PHE A 130 -5.37 -1.21 12.01
N HIS A 131 -6.00 -0.05 11.79
CA HIS A 131 -7.24 0.29 12.50
C HIS A 131 -8.39 -0.62 12.04
N THR A 132 -8.48 -0.87 10.72
CA THR A 132 -9.47 -1.78 10.12
C THR A 132 -8.89 -2.34 8.83
N ARG A 133 -9.20 -3.61 8.52
CA ARG A 133 -8.88 -4.25 7.24
C ARG A 133 -10.15 -4.44 6.44
N LEU A 134 -10.28 -3.71 5.34
CA LEU A 134 -11.43 -3.82 4.42
C LEU A 134 -11.00 -4.52 3.14
N GLY A 135 -11.85 -5.42 2.67
CA GLY A 135 -11.72 -6.03 1.36
C GLY A 135 -12.21 -5.09 0.26
N THR A 136 -11.67 -5.23 -0.94
CA THR A 136 -12.00 -4.36 -2.09
C THR A 136 -13.37 -4.66 -2.70
N ARG A 137 -13.91 -5.86 -2.49
CA ARG A 137 -15.26 -6.23 -2.94
C ARG A 137 -16.22 -6.10 -1.78
N ALA A 138 -17.02 -5.03 -1.77
CA ALA A 138 -17.99 -4.76 -0.72
C ALA A 138 -19.39 -4.53 -1.29
N GLY A 139 -20.41 -4.82 -0.49
CA GLY A 139 -21.80 -4.69 -0.95
C GLY A 139 -22.82 -4.93 0.13
N LYS A 140 -24.08 -4.93 -0.29
CA LYS A 140 -25.23 -5.20 0.58
C LYS A 140 -26.25 -6.11 -0.11
N VAL A 141 -26.82 -7.05 0.64
CA VAL A 141 -27.92 -7.92 0.18
C VAL A 141 -29.03 -8.01 1.24
N PRO A 142 -30.28 -8.32 0.89
CA PRO A 142 -31.36 -8.44 1.87
C PRO A 142 -31.10 -9.54 2.91
N GLY A 143 -31.42 -9.26 4.17
CA GLY A 143 -31.42 -10.22 5.28
C GLY A 143 -32.73 -10.99 5.39
N ASP A 144 -33.27 -11.46 4.28
CA ASP A 144 -34.63 -12.00 4.16
C ASP A 144 -34.74 -13.51 4.44
N GLY A 145 -33.61 -14.19 4.70
CA GLY A 145 -33.56 -15.63 4.88
C GLY A 145 -33.24 -16.43 3.61
N THR A 146 -33.16 -15.76 2.46
CA THR A 146 -32.84 -16.36 1.17
C THR A 146 -31.35 -16.20 0.84
N TRP A 147 -30.84 -17.08 -0.03
CA TRP A 147 -29.44 -17.04 -0.45
C TRP A 147 -29.24 -16.01 -1.56
N HIS A 148 -28.27 -15.13 -1.36
CA HIS A 148 -27.90 -14.10 -2.33
C HIS A 148 -26.45 -14.29 -2.77
N PRO A 149 -26.15 -14.31 -4.09
CA PRO A 149 -24.78 -14.31 -4.56
C PRO A 149 -24.09 -12.99 -4.24
N ILE A 150 -22.91 -13.09 -3.65
CA ILE A 150 -22.03 -11.93 -3.35
C ILE A 150 -20.75 -11.94 -4.16
N LEU A 151 -20.48 -13.07 -4.81
CA LEU A 151 -19.44 -13.25 -5.82
C LEU A 151 -19.88 -14.38 -6.74
N SER A 152 -19.81 -14.17 -8.06
CA SER A 152 -20.31 -15.11 -9.08
C SER A 152 -19.33 -15.25 -10.23
N GLY A 153 -19.54 -16.25 -11.09
CA GLY A 153 -18.76 -16.42 -12.31
C GLY A 153 -17.33 -16.93 -12.06
N LEU A 154 -17.09 -17.59 -10.93
CA LEU A 154 -15.77 -18.16 -10.63
C LEU A 154 -15.52 -19.39 -11.48
N LYS A 155 -14.34 -19.44 -12.10
CA LYS A 155 -13.92 -20.50 -13.04
C LYS A 155 -12.61 -21.19 -12.68
N ALA A 156 -11.97 -20.74 -11.60
CA ALA A 156 -10.65 -21.19 -11.17
C ALA A 156 -10.58 -21.25 -9.64
N PRO A 157 -9.65 -22.03 -9.06
CA PRO A 157 -9.48 -22.11 -7.61
C PRO A 157 -9.37 -20.72 -6.96
N ALA A 158 -10.09 -20.55 -5.86
CA ALA A 158 -10.24 -19.26 -5.21
C ALA A 158 -10.28 -19.40 -3.69
N ALA A 159 -9.74 -18.37 -3.03
CA ALA A 159 -9.70 -18.25 -1.58
C ALA A 159 -10.14 -16.83 -1.19
N PHE A 160 -11.12 -16.73 -0.29
CA PHE A 160 -11.64 -15.45 0.18
C PHE A 160 -11.77 -15.41 1.70
N GLU A 161 -11.50 -14.23 2.25
CA GLU A 161 -11.93 -13.83 3.58
C GLU A 161 -13.17 -12.95 3.45
N ALA A 162 -14.25 -13.32 4.14
CA ALA A 162 -15.51 -12.61 4.15
C ALA A 162 -15.84 -12.11 5.55
N VAL A 163 -16.20 -10.84 5.66
CA VAL A 163 -16.79 -10.27 6.88
C VAL A 163 -18.15 -9.71 6.51
N ALA A 164 -19.18 -10.15 7.22
CA ALA A 164 -20.54 -9.68 7.03
C ALA A 164 -21.19 -9.33 8.36
N ARG A 165 -21.98 -8.25 8.36
CA ARG A 165 -22.78 -7.78 9.49
C ARG A 165 -24.19 -7.47 9.03
N ILE A 166 -25.16 -7.71 9.89
CA ILE A 166 -26.53 -7.24 9.72
C ILE A 166 -27.08 -6.71 11.03
N ASP A 167 -27.80 -5.60 10.91
CA ASP A 167 -28.56 -4.98 11.99
C ASP A 167 -30.06 -5.05 11.65
N GLY A 168 -30.84 -5.59 12.58
CA GLY A 168 -32.29 -5.58 12.54
C GLY A 168 -32.84 -4.16 12.76
N PRO A 169 -34.17 -3.98 12.66
CA PRO A 169 -34.80 -2.68 12.89
C PRO A 169 -34.44 -2.13 14.28
N ALA A 170 -34.33 -0.80 14.38
CA ALA A 170 -33.98 -0.12 15.61
C ALA A 170 -34.86 -0.57 16.78
N GLY A 171 -34.25 -0.74 17.96
CA GLY A 171 -34.95 -1.19 19.17
C GLY A 171 -35.29 -2.69 19.23
N ARG A 172 -35.14 -3.47 18.14
CA ARG A 172 -35.48 -4.91 18.15
C ARG A 172 -34.38 -5.85 18.65
N GLY A 173 -33.18 -5.34 18.92
CA GLY A 173 -32.10 -6.15 19.50
C GLY A 173 -31.74 -7.37 18.64
N LYS A 174 -31.65 -7.20 17.32
CA LYS A 174 -31.40 -8.29 16.38
C LYS A 174 -30.14 -8.00 15.58
N TYR A 175 -29.02 -8.63 15.94
CA TYR A 175 -27.72 -8.37 15.32
C TYR A 175 -27.01 -9.67 15.01
N ALA A 176 -26.27 -9.70 13.91
CA ALA A 176 -25.31 -10.77 13.66
C ALA A 176 -24.08 -10.24 12.93
N ILE A 177 -22.93 -10.81 13.27
CA ILE A 177 -21.67 -10.62 12.56
C ILE A 177 -21.04 -11.98 12.31
N THR A 178 -20.43 -12.14 11.14
CA THR A 178 -19.78 -13.39 10.73
C THR A 178 -18.48 -13.07 10.00
N HIS A 179 -17.41 -13.72 10.45
CA HIS A 179 -16.14 -13.82 9.76
C HIS A 179 -16.03 -15.22 9.16
N ALA A 180 -15.66 -15.32 7.90
CA ALA A 180 -15.54 -16.60 7.20
C ALA A 180 -14.30 -16.65 6.31
N ILE A 181 -13.65 -17.81 6.29
CA ILE A 181 -12.63 -18.16 5.29
C ILE A 181 -13.26 -19.19 4.35
N ALA A 182 -13.39 -18.83 3.08
CA ALA A 182 -14.04 -19.62 2.05
C ALA A 182 -13.02 -20.06 1.00
N LEU A 183 -12.83 -21.37 0.87
CA LEU A 183 -11.91 -22.00 -0.07
C LEU A 183 -12.70 -22.90 -1.03
N ALA A 184 -12.43 -22.78 -2.33
CA ALA A 184 -12.99 -23.65 -3.35
C ALA A 184 -11.98 -23.84 -4.49
N THR A 185 -11.84 -25.06 -4.99
CA THR A 185 -11.10 -25.32 -6.23
C THR A 185 -11.98 -25.12 -7.46
N PHE A 186 -13.20 -25.67 -7.39
CA PHE A 186 -14.27 -25.55 -8.39
C PHE A 186 -15.64 -25.71 -7.69
N GLY A 187 -16.73 -25.56 -8.42
CA GLY A 187 -18.07 -25.87 -7.93
C GLY A 187 -18.58 -27.27 -8.32
N GLY A 188 -19.88 -27.51 -8.09
CA GLY A 188 -20.55 -28.75 -8.45
C GLY A 188 -20.34 -29.92 -7.47
N LYS A 189 -21.01 -31.05 -7.75
CA LYS A 189 -21.13 -32.21 -6.83
C LYS A 189 -19.80 -32.90 -6.50
N GLY A 190 -18.84 -32.86 -7.41
CA GLY A 190 -17.51 -33.46 -7.20
C GLY A 190 -16.55 -32.57 -6.42
N ALA A 191 -16.84 -31.27 -6.35
CA ALA A 191 -16.03 -30.35 -5.58
C ALA A 191 -16.27 -30.54 -4.09
N ARG A 192 -15.21 -30.37 -3.29
CA ARG A 192 -15.26 -30.43 -1.83
C ARG A 192 -14.91 -29.08 -1.22
N PRO A 193 -15.62 -28.00 -1.58
CA PRO A 193 -15.25 -26.67 -1.10
C PRO A 193 -15.51 -26.57 0.41
N ARG A 194 -14.75 -25.73 1.10
CA ARG A 194 -14.80 -25.59 2.56
C ARG A 194 -15.00 -24.13 2.94
N ILE A 195 -15.86 -23.91 3.94
CA ILE A 195 -16.02 -22.61 4.56
C ILE A 195 -15.91 -22.81 6.07
N ARG A 196 -14.93 -22.14 6.70
CA ARG A 196 -14.83 -22.04 8.15
C ARG A 196 -15.43 -20.71 8.57
N GLN A 197 -16.32 -20.72 9.56
CA GLN A 197 -17.07 -19.53 9.98
C GLN A 197 -16.99 -19.34 11.49
N THR A 198 -16.64 -18.13 11.91
CA THR A 198 -16.77 -17.66 13.28
C THR A 198 -17.91 -16.65 13.32
N ARG A 199 -18.88 -16.88 14.21
CA ARG A 199 -20.17 -16.17 14.19
C ARG A 199 -20.47 -15.65 15.58
N SER A 200 -20.96 -14.42 15.65
CA SER A 200 -21.51 -13.83 16.87
C SER A 200 -22.87 -13.22 16.56
N TYR A 201 -23.76 -13.24 17.55
CA TYR A 201 -25.11 -12.72 17.42
C TYR A 201 -25.64 -12.22 18.75
N TYR A 202 -26.65 -11.37 18.67
CA TYR A 202 -27.41 -10.90 19.81
C TYR A 202 -28.90 -11.23 19.64
N GLY A 203 -29.57 -11.53 20.75
CA GLY A 203 -30.95 -12.00 20.77
C GLY A 203 -31.04 -13.52 20.56
N TRP A 204 -31.90 -13.95 19.64
CA TRP A 204 -32.22 -15.37 19.44
C TRP A 204 -31.15 -16.13 18.63
N PHE A 205 -30.95 -17.42 18.90
CA PHE A 205 -29.87 -18.20 18.30
C PHE A 205 -29.99 -18.42 16.78
N TRP A 206 -31.16 -18.18 16.18
CA TRP A 206 -31.33 -18.14 14.72
C TRP A 206 -30.87 -16.82 14.09
N ASN A 207 -30.49 -15.81 14.87
CA ASN A 207 -29.89 -14.57 14.36
C ASN A 207 -28.47 -14.86 13.88
N ARG A 208 -28.30 -15.42 12.68
CA ARG A 208 -26.97 -15.76 12.15
C ARG A 208 -26.91 -15.45 10.67
N ILE A 209 -25.71 -15.07 10.22
CA ILE A 209 -25.34 -15.04 8.81
C ILE A 209 -24.67 -16.37 8.48
N GLU A 210 -24.97 -16.91 7.31
CA GLU A 210 -24.34 -18.11 6.75
C GLU A 210 -23.80 -17.81 5.37
N PHE A 211 -22.77 -18.56 4.99
CA PHE A 211 -22.19 -18.51 3.66
C PHE A 211 -22.18 -19.93 3.10
N ARG A 212 -22.32 -20.04 1.77
CA ARG A 212 -22.16 -21.32 1.07
C ARG A 212 -21.53 -21.11 -0.29
N TRP A 213 -20.96 -22.18 -0.80
CA TRP A 213 -20.64 -22.31 -2.22
C TRP A 213 -21.85 -22.89 -2.96
N ALA A 214 -22.16 -22.34 -4.13
CA ALA A 214 -23.24 -22.80 -5.01
C ALA A 214 -22.79 -22.74 -6.47
N GLY A 215 -23.45 -23.49 -7.35
CA GLY A 215 -23.16 -23.49 -8.79
C GLY A 215 -22.48 -24.76 -9.30
N THR A 216 -21.90 -24.65 -10.49
CA THR A 216 -21.33 -25.76 -11.29
C THR A 216 -19.81 -25.71 -11.32
N LEU A 217 -19.17 -26.65 -12.03
CA LEU A 217 -17.71 -26.80 -12.03
C LEU A 217 -16.96 -25.51 -12.42
N PHE A 218 -17.37 -24.85 -13.51
CA PHE A 218 -16.72 -23.63 -14.04
C PHE A 218 -17.62 -22.39 -13.99
N ASP A 219 -18.64 -22.43 -13.15
CA ASP A 219 -19.50 -21.27 -12.87
C ASP A 219 -20.09 -21.45 -11.49
N TYR A 220 -19.33 -21.04 -10.48
CA TYR A 220 -19.73 -21.12 -9.09
C TYR A 220 -19.65 -19.77 -8.39
N ALA A 221 -20.37 -19.68 -7.29
CA ALA A 221 -20.61 -18.45 -6.55
C ALA A 221 -20.45 -18.66 -5.06
N LEU A 222 -19.95 -17.62 -4.38
CA LEU A 222 -20.07 -17.48 -2.94
C LEU A 222 -21.39 -16.76 -2.65
N GLU A 223 -22.25 -17.41 -1.89
CA GLU A 223 -23.54 -16.85 -1.48
C GLU A 223 -23.58 -16.60 0.02
N VAL A 224 -24.40 -15.65 0.42
CA VAL A 224 -24.67 -15.30 1.81
C VAL A 224 -26.16 -15.26 2.08
N ARG A 225 -26.56 -15.60 3.31
CA ARG A 225 -27.93 -15.38 3.80
C ARG A 225 -27.95 -15.12 5.29
N THR A 226 -29.08 -14.66 5.78
CA THR A 226 -29.47 -14.85 7.18
C THR A 226 -30.19 -16.18 7.36
N ARG A 227 -30.17 -16.77 8.56
CA ARG A 227 -30.97 -17.99 8.84
C ARG A 227 -32.48 -17.73 8.96
N GLN A 228 -32.86 -16.48 9.16
CA GLN A 228 -34.24 -16.02 9.26
C GLN A 228 -34.36 -14.59 8.75
N HIS A 229 -35.58 -14.15 8.44
CA HIS A 229 -35.85 -12.78 8.01
C HIS A 229 -35.54 -11.76 9.13
N TYR A 230 -34.74 -10.72 8.86
CA TYR A 230 -34.31 -9.73 9.88
C TYR A 230 -35.33 -8.63 10.14
N GLY A 231 -36.32 -8.48 9.27
CA GLY A 231 -37.41 -7.55 9.42
C GLY A 231 -37.27 -6.36 8.49
N PHE A 232 -38.22 -5.44 8.59
CA PHE A 232 -38.25 -4.19 7.86
C PHE A 232 -38.13 -3.03 8.85
N SER A 233 -37.47 -1.95 8.44
CA SER A 233 -37.49 -0.68 9.14
C SER A 233 -38.92 -0.09 9.18
N GLU A 234 -39.10 0.99 9.93
CA GLU A 234 -40.36 1.75 9.98
C GLU A 234 -40.78 2.25 8.58
N GLU A 235 -39.80 2.52 7.71
CA GLU A 235 -39.98 2.92 6.30
C GLU A 235 -40.24 1.73 5.35
N LYS A 236 -40.48 0.52 5.88
CA LYS A 236 -40.65 -0.73 5.12
C LYS A 236 -39.42 -1.15 4.29
N ALA A 237 -38.23 -0.63 4.59
CA ALA A 237 -37.00 -1.08 3.95
C ALA A 237 -36.47 -2.36 4.65
N PRO A 238 -36.02 -3.39 3.92
CA PRO A 238 -35.50 -4.61 4.54
C PRO A 238 -34.17 -4.34 5.26
N SER A 239 -33.93 -5.03 6.38
CA SER A 239 -32.61 -5.09 6.98
C SER A 239 -31.60 -5.71 6.01
N MET A 240 -30.44 -5.10 5.86
CA MET A 240 -29.43 -5.49 4.88
C MET A 240 -28.21 -6.14 5.54
N ILE A 241 -27.74 -7.23 4.94
CA ILE A 241 -26.41 -7.78 5.21
C ILE A 241 -25.41 -6.89 4.49
N CYS A 242 -24.57 -6.19 5.23
CA CYS A 242 -23.41 -5.47 4.68
C CYS A 242 -22.18 -6.36 4.77
N PHE A 243 -21.40 -6.46 3.71
CA PHE A 243 -20.23 -7.33 3.66
C PHE A 243 -19.05 -6.70 2.92
N HIS A 244 -17.86 -7.20 3.21
CA HIS A 244 -16.69 -7.06 2.36
C HIS A 244 -15.95 -8.39 2.21
N LEU A 245 -15.30 -8.57 1.07
CA LEU A 245 -14.52 -9.73 0.69
C LEU A 245 -13.09 -9.32 0.34
N THR A 246 -12.14 -10.05 0.87
CA THR A 246 -10.72 -9.96 0.53
C THR A 246 -10.30 -11.23 -0.19
N GLU A 247 -9.72 -11.10 -1.37
CA GLU A 247 -9.12 -12.22 -2.09
C GLU A 247 -7.79 -12.60 -1.42
N LEU A 248 -7.63 -13.88 -1.11
CA LEU A 248 -6.47 -14.43 -0.41
C LEU A 248 -5.50 -15.16 -1.37
N TRP A 249 -5.91 -15.35 -2.62
CA TRP A 249 -5.10 -15.98 -3.66
C TRP A 249 -5.40 -15.34 -5.00
N ASP A 250 -4.45 -14.57 -5.52
CA ASP A 250 -4.52 -13.97 -6.86
C ASP A 250 -3.56 -14.73 -7.78
N SER A 251 -4.13 -15.46 -8.75
CA SER A 251 -3.34 -16.28 -9.68
C SER A 251 -2.52 -15.44 -10.65
N ASN A 252 -2.89 -14.19 -10.90
CA ASN A 252 -2.12 -13.30 -11.76
C ASN A 252 -0.92 -12.71 -11.00
N ALA A 253 -1.12 -12.31 -9.74
CA ALA A 253 -0.05 -11.76 -8.92
C ALA A 253 0.93 -12.82 -8.38
N LEU A 254 0.50 -14.08 -8.29
CA LEU A 254 1.28 -15.21 -7.77
C LEU A 254 1.58 -16.25 -8.85
N HIS A 255 1.82 -15.82 -10.09
CA HIS A 255 2.18 -16.76 -11.16
C HIS A 255 3.49 -17.50 -10.79
N PRO A 256 3.55 -18.84 -10.84
CA PRO A 256 4.70 -19.61 -10.36
C PRO A 256 6.03 -19.18 -10.95
N ASP A 257 6.06 -18.84 -12.25
CA ASP A 257 7.27 -18.42 -12.96
C ASP A 257 7.82 -17.06 -12.51
N GLN A 258 7.03 -16.28 -11.76
CA GLN A 258 7.40 -14.95 -11.25
C GLN A 258 7.84 -14.98 -9.78
N LEU A 259 7.65 -16.11 -9.09
CA LEU A 259 8.02 -16.24 -7.69
C LEU A 259 9.45 -16.80 -7.56
N PRO A 260 10.31 -16.21 -6.71
CA PRO A 260 11.63 -16.75 -6.47
C PRO A 260 11.50 -18.14 -5.81
N LEU A 261 12.31 -19.10 -6.28
CA LEU A 261 12.45 -20.37 -5.59
C LEU A 261 12.98 -20.12 -4.18
N VAL A 262 12.36 -20.77 -3.19
CA VAL A 262 12.87 -20.76 -1.83
C VAL A 262 14.23 -21.46 -1.84
N GLN A 263 15.30 -20.73 -1.54
CA GLN A 263 16.61 -21.33 -1.34
C GLN A 263 16.56 -22.19 -0.08
N THR A 264 16.67 -23.50 -0.22
CA THR A 264 16.85 -24.38 0.94
C THR A 264 18.23 -24.13 1.53
N PRO A 265 18.35 -23.85 2.84
CA PRO A 265 19.66 -23.71 3.46
C PRO A 265 20.47 -25.00 3.26
N THR A 266 21.70 -24.86 2.76
CA THR A 266 22.63 -25.97 2.62
C THR A 266 22.85 -26.59 4.01
N PRO A 267 22.70 -27.91 4.17
CA PRO A 267 22.97 -28.54 5.47
C PRO A 267 24.41 -28.24 5.89
N PRO A 268 24.66 -28.01 7.20
CA PRO A 268 26.02 -27.78 7.68
C PRO A 268 26.91 -28.98 7.34
N PRO A 269 28.20 -28.77 7.03
CA PRO A 269 29.13 -29.86 6.77
C PRO A 269 29.19 -30.78 8.00
N PRO A 270 29.37 -32.10 7.80
CA PRO A 270 29.48 -33.04 8.91
C PRO A 270 30.66 -32.64 9.79
N THR A 271 30.42 -32.55 11.11
CA THR A 271 31.47 -32.33 12.10
C THR A 271 32.44 -33.52 12.05
N GLN A 272 33.73 -33.25 11.79
CA GLN A 272 34.80 -34.23 11.93
C GLN A 272 35.17 -34.43 13.40
#